data_AF-A0A495KZR9-F1
#
_entry.id   AF-A0A495KZR9-F1
#
_cell.length_a   1.000
_cell.length_b   1.000
_cell.length_c   1.000
_cell.angle_alpha   90.00
_cell.angle_beta   90.00
_cell.angle_gamma   90.00
#
_symmetry.space_group_name_H-M   'P 1'
#
loop_
_entity.id
_entity.type
_entity.pdbx_description
1 polymer ?
#
loop_
_entity_poly.entity_id
_entity_poly.type
_entity_poly.pdbx_seq_one_letter_code
_entity_poly.pdbx_strand_id
1 'polypeptide(L)'
;MIDISQDDVLSELMAQAKAVLIFTSTNPQDEIPEPSTMDDLDSFSIVQIILMMEEVYNASFLEEMSDFKGKTFEEMAAFLAECVRSQKTA
;
A
#
# COMPACT_ATOMS: atom_id res chain seq x y z
N MET A 1 -22.48 4.23 2.76
CA MET A 1 -21.64 3.11 2.31
C MET A 1 -20.49 3.75 1.56
N ILE A 2 -19.28 3.76 2.13
CA ILE A 2 -18.10 4.29 1.43
C ILE A 2 -17.76 3.22 0.40
N ASP A 3 -18.03 3.51 -0.87
CA ASP A 3 -17.60 2.67 -1.98
C ASP A 3 -16.08 2.82 -2.06
N ILE A 4 -15.35 1.77 -1.70
CA ILE A 4 -13.88 1.80 -1.73
C ILE A 4 -13.46 1.52 -3.16
N SER A 5 -13.03 2.58 -3.85
CA SER A 5 -12.42 2.46 -5.17
C SER A 5 -11.00 1.92 -5.05
N GLN A 6 -10.64 1.00 -5.93
CA GLN A 6 -9.25 0.54 -6.08
C GLN A 6 -8.32 1.72 -6.39
N ASP A 7 -8.78 2.71 -7.15
CA ASP A 7 -7.99 3.88 -7.54
C ASP A 7 -7.64 4.76 -6.33
N ASP A 8 -8.54 4.85 -5.34
CA ASP A 8 -8.29 5.58 -4.10
C ASP A 8 -7.24 4.85 -3.25
N VAL A 9 -7.37 3.52 -3.14
CA VAL A 9 -6.41 2.66 -2.43
C VAL A 9 -5.03 2.74 -3.10
N LEU A 10 -4.97 2.71 -4.43
CA LEU A 10 -3.74 2.82 -5.20
C LEU A 10 -3.07 4.18 -4.99
N SER A 11 -3.86 5.26 -5.03
CA SER A 11 -3.35 6.62 -4.83
C SER A 11 -2.73 6.79 -3.45
N GLU A 12 -3.39 6.29 -2.40
CA GLU A 12 -2.87 6.31 -1.04
C GLU A 12 -1.62 5.43 -0.90
N LEU A 13 -1.65 4.21 -1.43
CA LEU A 13 -0.52 3.29 -1.41
C LEU A 13 0.73 3.90 -2.07
N MET A 14 0.56 4.54 -3.23
CA MET A 14 1.66 5.23 -3.92
C MET A 14 2.15 6.46 -3.16
N ALA A 15 1.26 7.22 -2.50
CA ALA A 15 1.65 8.36 -1.68
C ALA A 15 2.54 7.91 -0.50
N GLN A 16 2.19 6.81 0.16
CA GLN A 16 2.96 6.25 1.26
C GLN A 16 4.29 5.64 0.78
N ALA A 17 4.29 4.92 -0.34
CA ALA A 17 5.51 4.40 -0.94
C ALA A 17 6.50 5.52 -1.32
N LYS A 18 6.00 6.63 -1.89
CA LYS A 18 6.81 7.82 -2.16
C LYS A 18 7.34 8.45 -0.87
N ALA A 19 6.53 8.59 0.17
CA ALA A 19 6.98 9.12 1.45
C ALA A 19 8.14 8.30 2.02
N VAL A 20 8.04 6.96 1.99
CA VAL A 20 9.13 6.06 2.38
C VAL A 20 10.40 6.34 1.56
N LEU A 21 10.29 6.39 0.23
CA LEU A 21 11.45 6.63 -0.65
C LEU A 21 12.12 7.99 -0.40
N ILE A 22 11.34 9.02 -0.06
CA ILE A 22 11.86 10.33 0.33
C ILE A 22 12.73 10.20 1.59
N PHE A 23 12.22 9.50 2.61
CA PHE A 23 12.94 9.35 3.89
C PHE A 23 14.15 8.42 3.80
N THR A 24 14.18 7.51 2.83
CA THR A 24 15.34 6.64 2.58
C THR A 24 16.34 7.26 1.61
N SER A 25 15.97 8.30 0.86
CA SER A 25 16.88 9.04 -0.02
C SER A 25 17.91 9.84 0.78
N THR A 26 19.18 9.72 0.40
CA THR A 26 20.30 10.39 1.08
C THR A 26 20.54 11.82 0.60
N ASN A 27 19.93 12.22 -0.52
CA ASN A 27 20.10 13.53 -1.15
C ASN A 27 18.73 14.19 -1.39
N PRO A 28 18.34 15.21 -0.61
CA PRO A 28 17.07 15.92 -0.76
C PRO A 28 16.91 16.71 -2.08
N GLN A 29 17.97 16.80 -2.89
CA GLN A 29 18.02 17.52 -4.17
C GLN A 29 17.82 16.60 -5.38
N ASP A 30 17.87 15.28 -5.18
CA ASP A 30 17.64 14.32 -6.26
C ASP A 30 16.14 14.22 -6.55
N GLU A 31 15.79 14.00 -7.81
CA GLU A 31 14.42 13.74 -8.22
C GLU A 31 13.96 12.46 -7.50
N ILE A 32 12.90 12.58 -6.69
CA ILE A 32 12.41 11.46 -5.88
C ILE A 32 11.97 10.36 -6.85
N PRO A 33 12.58 9.16 -6.80
CA PRO A 33 12.21 8.09 -7.70
C PRO A 33 10.74 7.72 -7.48
N GLU A 34 9.97 7.60 -8.56
CA GLU A 34 8.63 7.02 -8.46
C GLU A 34 8.76 5.50 -8.26
N PRO A 35 8.12 4.93 -7.23
CA PRO A 35 8.14 3.49 -7.03
C PRO A 35 7.38 2.83 -8.17
N SER A 36 8.04 1.90 -8.86
CA SER A 36 7.49 1.21 -10.03
C SER A 36 6.92 -0.15 -9.66
N THR A 37 7.54 -0.81 -8.69
CA THR A 37 7.13 -2.13 -8.20
C THR A 37 7.29 -2.22 -6.69
N MET A 38 6.64 -3.20 -6.06
CA MET A 38 6.79 -3.44 -4.63
C MET A 38 8.23 -3.83 -4.24
N ASP A 39 9.00 -4.39 -5.17
CA ASP A 39 10.40 -4.78 -4.97
C ASP A 39 11.33 -3.56 -4.79
N ASP A 40 10.87 -2.35 -5.13
CA ASP A 40 11.59 -1.09 -4.89
C ASP A 40 11.61 -0.70 -3.40
N LEU A 41 10.78 -1.34 -2.58
CA LEU A 41 10.65 -1.11 -1.15
C LEU A 41 11.26 -2.27 -0.36
N ASP A 42 11.91 -1.95 0.76
CA ASP A 42 12.33 -3.00 1.69
C ASP A 42 11.11 -3.61 2.40
N SER A 43 11.23 -4.87 2.81
CA SER A 43 10.13 -5.62 3.42
C SER A 43 9.57 -4.97 4.68
N PHE A 44 10.38 -4.20 5.43
CA PHE A 44 9.92 -3.53 6.63
C PHE A 44 9.07 -2.30 6.26
N SER A 45 9.49 -1.52 5.27
CA SER A 45 8.71 -0.42 4.71
C SER A 45 7.37 -0.88 4.15
N ILE A 46 7.32 -2.03 3.47
CA ILE A 46 6.04 -2.62 3.02
C ILE A 46 5.11 -2.87 4.21
N VAL A 47 5.61 -3.49 5.29
CA VAL A 47 4.79 -3.73 6.50
C VAL A 47 4.29 -2.43 7.11
N GLN A 48 5.12 -1.38 7.18
CA GLN A 48 4.70 -0.06 7.69
C GLN A 48 3.58 0.56 6.85
N ILE A 49 3.69 0.48 5.52
CA ILE A 49 2.66 0.96 4.60
C ILE A 49 1.36 0.19 4.83
N ILE A 50 1.41 -1.13 4.93
CA ILE A 50 0.22 -1.96 5.18
C ILE A 50 -0.45 -1.58 6.51
N LEU A 51 0.31 -1.42 7.60
CA LEU A 51 -0.22 -0.97 8.90
C LEU A 51 -0.89 0.41 8.83
N MET A 52 -0.31 1.34 8.06
CA MET A 52 -0.93 2.66 7.86
C MET A 52 -2.25 2.54 7.09
N MET A 53 -2.30 1.67 6.07
CA MET A 53 -3.53 1.42 5.33
C MET A 53 -4.60 0.78 6.22
N GLU A 54 -4.23 -0.12 7.13
CA GLU A 54 -5.15 -0.69 8.12
C GLU A 54 -5.83 0.40 8.96
N GLU A 55 -5.05 1.40 9.40
CA GLU A 55 -5.58 2.56 10.15
C GLU A 55 -6.52 3.41 9.29
N VAL A 56 -6.13 3.72 8.05
CA VAL A 56 -6.93 4.54 7.11
C VAL A 56 -8.28 3.90 6.80
N TYR A 57 -8.30 2.59 6.53
CA TYR A 57 -9.50 1.88 6.11
C TYR A 57 -10.24 1.19 7.26
N ASN A 58 -9.68 1.22 8.47
CA ASN A 58 -10.16 0.49 9.65
C ASN A 58 -10.44 -0.99 9.31
N ALA A 59 -9.40 -1.66 8.80
CA ALA A 59 -9.42 -3.04 8.31
C ALA A 59 -8.15 -3.78 8.76
N SER A 60 -8.14 -5.11 8.67
CA SER A 60 -7.00 -5.97 8.99
C SER A 60 -6.43 -6.56 7.70
N PHE A 61 -5.20 -6.20 7.32
CA PHE A 61 -4.57 -6.59 6.07
C PHE A 61 -3.41 -7.56 6.29
N LEU A 62 -2.63 -7.41 7.36
CA LEU A 62 -1.43 -8.24 7.58
C LEU A 62 -1.73 -9.73 7.66
N GLU A 63 -2.90 -10.12 8.18
CA GLU A 63 -3.31 -11.53 8.26
C GLU A 63 -3.59 -12.11 6.86
N GLU A 64 -4.23 -11.32 6.00
CA GLU A 64 -4.61 -11.68 4.64
C GLU A 64 -3.39 -11.69 3.68
N MET A 65 -2.34 -10.92 3.99
CA MET A 65 -1.13 -10.79 3.14
C MET A 65 -0.42 -12.12 2.83
N SER A 66 -0.67 -13.18 3.61
CA SER A 66 -0.16 -14.52 3.31
C SER A 66 -0.68 -15.08 1.96
N ASP A 67 -1.86 -14.64 1.54
CA ASP A 67 -2.51 -15.04 0.29
C ASP A 67 -2.13 -14.14 -0.89
N PHE A 68 -1.52 -12.98 -0.63
CA PHE A 68 -1.05 -12.10 -1.70
C PHE A 68 0.13 -12.73 -2.47
N LYS A 69 0.09 -12.63 -3.80
CA LYS A 69 1.12 -13.14 -4.73
C LYS A 69 1.51 -12.12 -5.83
N GLY A 70 0.88 -10.94 -5.83
CA GLY A 70 1.18 -9.88 -6.80
C GLY A 70 2.53 -9.21 -6.52
N LYS A 71 2.95 -8.36 -7.46
CA LYS A 71 4.23 -7.62 -7.38
C LYS A 71 4.09 -6.13 -7.68
N THR A 72 2.96 -5.72 -8.25
CA THR A 72 2.68 -4.34 -8.61
C THR A 72 1.86 -3.64 -7.53
N PHE A 73 1.92 -2.30 -7.51
CA PHE A 73 1.10 -1.50 -6.62
C PHE A 73 -0.39 -1.62 -6.97
N GLU A 74 -0.73 -1.79 -8.24
CA GLU A 74 -2.09 -2.01 -8.73
C GLU A 74 -2.67 -3.33 -8.21
N GLU A 75 -1.89 -4.42 -8.25
CA GLU A 75 -2.31 -5.71 -7.71
C GLU A 75 -2.48 -5.64 -6.18
N MET A 76 -1.57 -4.95 -5.49
CA MET A 76 -1.68 -4.73 -4.05
C MET A 76 -2.94 -3.91 -3.72
N ALA A 77 -3.19 -2.82 -4.43
CA ALA A 77 -4.36 -1.99 -4.23
C ALA A 77 -5.67 -2.75 -4.49
N ALA A 78 -5.71 -3.58 -5.53
CA ALA A 78 -6.85 -4.45 -5.81
C ALA A 78 -7.10 -5.44 -4.67
N PHE A 79 -6.03 -6.06 -4.17
CA PHE A 79 -6.08 -7.00 -3.05
C PHE A 79 -6.61 -6.33 -1.77
N LEU A 80 -6.02 -5.20 -1.38
CA LEU A 80 -6.45 -4.45 -0.19
C LEU A 80 -7.89 -3.97 -0.29
N ALA A 81 -8.32 -3.47 -1.45
CA ALA A 81 -9.70 -3.06 -1.66
C ALA A 81 -10.67 -4.24 -1.44
N GLU A 82 -10.32 -5.44 -1.90
CA GLU A 82 -11.14 -6.64 -1.70
C GLU A 82 -11.17 -7.11 -0.25
N CYS A 83 -10.04 -7.02 0.48
CA CYS A 83 -10.00 -7.29 1.92
C CYS A 83 -10.97 -6.38 2.67
N VAL A 84 -10.98 -5.07 2.39
CA VAL A 84 -11.91 -4.15 3.08
C VAL A 84 -13.36 -4.46 2.74
N ARG A 85 -13.67 -4.78 1.48
CA ARG A 85 -15.03 -5.17 1.07
C ARG A 85 -15.50 -6.44 1.78
N SER A 86 -14.63 -7.43 1.88
CA SER A 86 -14.90 -8.71 2.54
C SER A 86 -15.18 -8.53 4.03
N GLN A 87 -14.35 -7.73 4.72
CA GLN A 87 -14.48 -7.50 6.16
C GLN A 87 -15.67 -6.62 6.54
N LYS A 88 -16.09 -5.70 5.68
CA LYS A 88 -17.30 -4.88 5.92
C LYS A 88 -18.61 -5.64 5.71
N THR A 89 -18.54 -6.81 5.09
CA THR A 89 -19.71 -7.68 4.84
C THR A 89 -19.86 -8.76 5.91
N ALA A 90 -18.81 -9.00 6.71
CA ALA A 90 -18.79 -9.91 7.86
C ALA A 90 -19.35 -9.24 9.12
#